data_AF-J1JHR3-F1
#
_entry.id   AF-J1JHR3-F1
#
_cell.length_a   1.000
_cell.length_b   1.000
_cell.length_c   1.000
_cell.angle_alpha   90.00
_cell.angle_beta   90.00
_cell.angle_gamma   90.00
#
_symmetry.space_group_name_H-M   'P 1'
#
loop_
_entity.id
_entity.type
_entity.pdbx_description
1 polymer ?
#
loop_
_entity_poly.entity_id
_entity_poly.type
_entity_poly.pdbx_seq_one_letter_code
_entity_poly.pdbx_strand_id
1 'polypeptide(L)' 'SQSAFAVGAGYTSEDGKIRSNLSVTSAGGHWGIGAGVTLRLR' A
#
# COMPACT_ATOMS: atom_id res chain seq x y z
N SER A 1 1.74 -21.69 -15.38
CA SER A 1 0.96 -20.99 -14.34
C SER A 1 1.72 -19.71 -13.97
N GLN A 2 1.01 -18.59 -13.79
CA GLN A 2 1.62 -17.33 -13.37
C GLN A 2 1.25 -17.07 -11.91
N SER A 3 2.25 -16.97 -11.02
CA SER A 3 2.05 -16.67 -9.60
C SER A 3 2.23 -15.17 -9.35
N ALA A 4 1.43 -14.62 -8.44
CA ALA A 4 1.53 -13.25 -7.99
C ALA A 4 1.57 -13.22 -6.45
N PHE A 5 2.46 -12.40 -5.91
CA PHE A 5 2.60 -12.19 -4.47
C PHE A 5 2.53 -10.69 -4.18
N ALA A 6 1.84 -10.32 -3.11
CA ALA A 6 1.70 -8.95 -2.66
C ALA A 6 1.84 -8.88 -1.15
N VAL A 7 2.63 -7.92 -0.67
CA VAL A 7 2.79 -7.62 0.75
C VAL A 7 2.75 -6.11 0.97
N GLY A 8 2.25 -5.67 2.11
CA GLY A 8 2.16 -4.26 2.42
C GLY A 8 1.94 -3.97 3.89
N ALA A 9 2.22 -2.73 4.26
CA ALA A 9 2.01 -2.18 5.59
C ALA A 9 1.17 -0.91 5.48
N GLY A 10 0.32 -0.69 6.48
CA GLY A 10 -0.52 0.50 6.58
C GLY A 10 -0.34 1.17 7.93
N TYR A 11 -0.43 2.49 7.93
CA TYR A 11 -0.49 3.29 9.15
C TYR A 11 -1.75 4.14 9.11
N THR A 12 -2.51 4.13 10.20
CA THR A 12 -3.65 5.03 10.40
C THR A 12 -3.38 5.80 11.68
N SER A 13 -3.40 7.12 11.58
CA SER A 13 -3.28 8.00 12.72
C SER A 13 -4.43 7.76 13.68
N GLU A 14 -4.16 7.92 14.96
CA GLU A 14 -5.10 7.69 16.06
C GLU A 14 -6.34 8.58 15.96
N ASP A 15 -6.15 9.79 15.46
CA ASP A 15 -7.22 10.76 15.19
C ASP A 15 -7.95 10.52 13.86
N GLY A 16 -7.58 9.48 13.12
CA GLY A 16 -8.17 9.07 11.84
C GLY A 16 -7.98 10.07 10.70
N LYS A 17 -7.19 11.14 10.89
CA LYS A 17 -7.01 12.20 9.88
C LYS A 17 -6.00 11.84 8.80
N ILE A 18 -5.07 10.96 9.13
CA ILE A 18 -4.00 10.53 8.25
C ILE A 18 -4.08 9.02 8.11
N ARG A 19 -4.13 8.54 6.87
CA ARG A 19 -3.93 7.14 6.55
C ARG A 19 -2.85 7.03 5.50
N SER A 20 -1.87 6.18 5.72
CA SER A 20 -0.86 5.85 4.73
C SER A 20 -0.78 4.34 4.54
N ASN A 21 -0.37 3.93 3.35
CA ASN A 21 -0.10 2.54 3.04
C ASN A 21 1.07 2.44 2.06
N LEU A 22 1.79 1.35 2.14
CA LEU A 22 2.90 0.99 1.28
C LEU A 22 2.78 -0.49 0.96
N SER A 23 3.00 -0.85 -0.30
CA SER A 23 2.91 -2.22 -0.78
C SER A 23 3.94 -2.49 -1.87
N VAL A 24 4.33 -3.75 -1.96
CA VAL A 24 5.17 -4.30 -3.02
C VAL A 24 4.49 -5.53 -3.57
N THR A 25 4.43 -5.61 -4.89
CA THR A 25 3.79 -6.69 -5.63
C THR A 25 4.77 -7.28 -6.63
N SER A 26 4.77 -8.60 -6.78
CA SER A 26 5.53 -9.29 -7.82
C SER A 26 4.64 -10.28 -8.56
N ALA A 27 4.69 -10.28 -9.90
CA ALA A 27 3.98 -11.26 -10.71
C ALA A 27 4.73 -11.52 -12.03
N GLY A 28 4.96 -12.80 -12.34
CA GLY A 28 5.49 -13.21 -13.65
C GLY A 28 6.76 -12.47 -14.08
N GLY A 29 7.71 -12.24 -13.17
CA GLY A 29 8.98 -11.55 -13.43
C GLY A 29 8.93 -10.02 -13.34
N HIS A 30 7.75 -9.43 -13.15
CA HIS A 30 7.58 -7.99 -12.97
C HIS A 30 7.36 -7.63 -11.50
N TRP A 31 7.88 -6.48 -11.10
CA TRP A 31 7.69 -5.92 -9.77
C TRP A 31 6.97 -4.58 -9.86
N GLY A 32 6.06 -4.35 -8.92
CA GLY A 32 5.32 -3.11 -8.75
C GLY A 32 5.46 -2.64 -7.31
N ILE A 33 5.50 -1.33 -7.13
CA ILE A 33 5.53 -0.67 -5.81
C ILE A 33 4.36 0.31 -5.79
N GLY A 34 3.59 0.30 -4.71
CA GLY A 34 2.45 1.18 -4.52
C GLY A 34 2.48 1.84 -3.15
N ALA A 35 2.28 3.15 -3.10
CA ALA A 35 2.12 3.90 -1.86
C ALA A 35 0.92 4.83 -1.98
N GLY A 36 0.24 5.07 -0.86
CA GLY A 36 -0.89 5.99 -0.80
C GLY A 36 -0.90 6.76 0.50
N VAL A 37 -1.28 8.04 0.43
CA VAL A 37 -1.53 8.90 1.59
C VAL A 37 -2.91 9.52 1.43
N THR A 38 -3.70 9.47 2.49
CA THR A 38 -5.02 10.08 2.58
C THR A 38 -5.02 11.06 3.74
N LEU A 39 -5.40 12.29 3.45
CA LEU A 39 -5.53 13.38 4.41
C LEU A 39 -6.99 13.79 4.49
N ARG A 40 -7.53 13.83 5.70
CA ARG A 40 -8.85 14.39 5.95
C ARG A 40 -8.70 15.87 6.28
N LEU A 41 -8.95 16.73 5.28
CA LEU A 41 -9.03 18.17 5.47
C LEU A 41 -10.42 18.54 6.00
N ARG A 42 -10.46 19.49 6.94
CA ARG A 42 -11.70 20.06 7.49
C ARG A 42 -12.13 21.25 6.65
#